data_AF-A0A7R9WTK1-F1
#
_entry.id   AF-A0A7R9WTK1-F1
#
_cell.length_a   1.000
_cell.length_b   1.000
_cell.length_c   1.000
_cell.angle_alpha   90.00
_cell.angle_beta   90.00
_cell.angle_gamma   90.00
#
_symmetry.space_group_name_H-M   'P 1'
#
loop_
_entity.id
_entity.type
_entity.pdbx_description
1 polymer ?
#
loop_
_entity_poly.entity_id
_entity_poly.type
_entity_poly.pdbx_seq_one_letter_code
_entity_poly.pdbx_strand_id
1 'polypeptide(L)'
;FRRITQGADAGAYYHELFLRGKPQLCMRMQRQKVKGTGHKQPSDARTEPNFYEMSPSNPIQSISSPYPNHNNGQAHSPSTPTPMLQLGNSFGLGTAMPPAQQSKMLNMSPGLQGVHSA
;
A
#
# COMPACT_ATOMS: atom_id res chain seq x y z
N PHE A 1 4.52 -10.71 0.27
CA PHE A 1 3.84 -11.05 -1.01
C PHE A 1 4.74 -10.60 -2.13
N ARG A 2 4.80 -11.39 -3.22
CA ARG A 2 5.55 -11.08 -4.44
C ARG A 2 4.55 -10.88 -5.59
N ARG A 3 4.79 -9.90 -6.45
CA ARG A 3 3.95 -9.63 -7.63
C ARG A 3 4.40 -10.54 -8.77
N ILE A 4 3.46 -11.07 -9.53
CA ILE A 4 3.70 -11.77 -10.78
C ILE A 4 3.69 -10.73 -11.90
N THR A 5 4.72 -10.73 -12.74
CA THR A 5 4.89 -9.72 -13.79
C THR A 5 4.58 -10.25 -15.19
N GLN A 6 4.54 -11.57 -15.38
CA GLN A 6 4.37 -12.20 -16.69
C GLN A 6 3.31 -13.32 -16.69
N GLY A 7 2.90 -13.75 -17.88
CA GLY A 7 1.99 -14.88 -18.07
C GLY A 7 0.52 -14.57 -17.78
N ALA A 8 -0.29 -15.62 -17.67
CA ALA A 8 -1.74 -15.52 -17.48
C ALA A 8 -2.13 -14.84 -16.15
N ASP A 9 -1.30 -14.97 -15.11
CA ASP A 9 -1.50 -14.37 -13.79
C ASP A 9 -0.78 -13.03 -13.61
N ALA A 10 -0.35 -12.37 -14.69
CA ALA A 10 0.34 -11.08 -14.61
C ALA A 10 -0.50 -10.05 -13.82
N GLY A 11 0.15 -9.40 -12.85
CA GLY A 11 -0.49 -8.45 -11.93
C GLY A 11 -1.02 -9.06 -10.64
N ALA A 12 -1.17 -10.38 -10.55
CA ALA A 12 -1.53 -11.06 -9.32
C ALA A 12 -0.36 -11.08 -8.30
N TYR A 13 -0.66 -11.50 -7.08
CA TYR A 13 0.31 -11.63 -5.99
C TYR A 13 0.30 -13.04 -5.43
N TYR A 14 1.48 -13.55 -5.10
CA TYR A 14 1.63 -14.83 -4.43
C TYR A 14 2.47 -14.71 -3.14
N HIS A 15 2.27 -15.69 -2.28
CA HIS A 15 3.11 -15.94 -1.11
C HIS A 15 3.09 -17.44 -0.83
N GLU A 16 4.26 -18.04 -0.65
CA GLU A 16 4.43 -19.50 -0.50
C GLU A 16 3.60 -20.09 0.66
N LEU A 17 3.46 -19.32 1.74
CA LEU A 17 2.69 -19.73 2.92
C LEU A 17 1.20 -19.34 2.88
N PHE A 18 0.74 -18.68 1.81
CA PHE A 18 -0.66 -18.27 1.66
C PHE A 18 -1.38 -19.21 0.70
N LEU A 19 -1.79 -20.38 1.22
CA LEU A 19 -2.41 -21.44 0.43
C LEU A 19 -3.88 -21.64 0.84
N ARG A 20 -4.75 -21.81 -0.15
CA ARG A 20 -6.17 -22.08 0.07
C ARG A 20 -6.34 -23.37 0.90
N GLY A 21 -7.15 -23.33 1.95
CA GLY A 21 -7.41 -24.47 2.83
C GLY A 21 -6.30 -24.78 3.85
N LYS A 22 -5.23 -23.98 3.93
CA LYS A 22 -4.14 -24.17 4.90
C LYS A 22 -3.90 -22.93 5.77
N PRO A 23 -4.88 -22.47 6.57
CA PRO A 23 -4.76 -21.25 7.36
C PRO A 23 -3.62 -21.30 8.40
N GLN A 24 -3.21 -22.49 8.84
CA GLN A 24 -2.09 -22.69 9.76
C GLN A 24 -0.76 -22.15 9.20
N LEU A 25 -0.57 -22.19 7.88
CA LEU A 25 0.64 -21.65 7.24
C LEU A 25 0.68 -20.12 7.32
N CYS A 26 -0.47 -19.46 7.31
CA CYS A 26 -0.56 -18.01 7.42
C CYS A 26 0.00 -17.50 8.75
N MET A 27 -0.08 -18.30 9.83
CA MET A 27 0.46 -17.94 11.15
C MET A 27 2.00 -17.81 11.15
N ARG A 28 2.67 -18.42 10.16
CA ARG A 28 4.12 -18.38 10.00
C ARG A 28 4.58 -17.25 9.08
N MET A 29 3.65 -16.48 8.51
CA MET A 29 3.98 -15.35 7.66
C MET A 29 4.57 -14.21 8.49
N GLN A 30 5.69 -13.66 8.04
CA GLN A 30 6.33 -12.51 8.69
C GLN A 30 6.10 -11.25 7.87
N ARG A 31 5.72 -10.16 8.56
CA ARG A 31 5.62 -8.85 7.92
C ARG A 31 7.02 -8.35 7.60
N GLN A 32 7.29 -8.10 6.32
CA GLN A 32 8.52 -7.42 5.92
C GLN A 32 8.46 -5.96 6.38
N LYS A 33 9.41 -5.54 7.22
CA LYS A 33 9.58 -4.14 7.60
C LYS A 33 10.14 -3.37 6.42
N VAL A 34 9.34 -2.45 5.87
CA VAL A 34 9.83 -1.52 4.85
C VAL A 34 10.61 -0.42 5.57
N LYS A 35 11.92 -0.34 5.34
CA LYS A 35 12.78 0.71 5.87
C LYS A 35 12.99 1.77 4.78
N GLY A 36 12.53 3.00 5.01
CA GLY A 36 12.81 4.18 4.17
C GLY A 36 12.30 4.14 2.72
N THR A 37 12.40 5.29 2.06
CA THR A 37 11.93 5.61 0.70
C THR A 37 12.90 5.15 -0.40
N GLY A 38 13.61 4.04 -0.18
CA GLY A 38 14.53 3.51 -1.19
C GLY A 38 13.79 2.98 -2.42
N HIS A 39 14.32 3.24 -3.62
CA HIS A 39 13.82 2.63 -4.85
C HIS A 39 13.89 1.11 -4.73
N LYS A 40 12.73 0.45 -4.71
CA LYS A 40 12.67 -1.01 -4.81
C LYS A 40 13.05 -1.40 -6.23
N GLN A 41 14.11 -2.20 -6.35
CA GLN A 41 14.43 -2.84 -7.62
C GLN A 41 13.21 -3.64 -8.10
N PRO A 42 12.87 -3.58 -9.39
CA PRO A 42 11.85 -4.44 -9.98
C PRO A 42 12.18 -5.92 -9.67
N SER A 43 11.15 -6.73 -9.42
CA SER A 43 11.32 -8.17 -9.32
C SER A 43 11.79 -8.73 -10.66
N ASP A 44 12.79 -9.61 -10.64
CA ASP A 44 13.23 -10.32 -11.84
C ASP A 44 12.18 -11.36 -12.24
N ALA A 45 11.56 -11.16 -13.40
CA ALA A 45 10.54 -12.03 -13.96
C ALA A 45 11.02 -13.47 -14.15
N ARG A 46 12.32 -13.70 -14.39
CA ARG A 46 12.88 -15.05 -14.59
C ARG A 46 12.88 -15.90 -13.32
N THR A 47 12.76 -15.25 -12.16
CA THR A 47 12.72 -15.90 -10.85
C THR A 47 11.29 -16.16 -10.36
N GLU A 48 10.29 -15.77 -11.15
CA GLU A 48 8.89 -15.99 -10.81
C GLU A 48 8.49 -17.46 -11.05
N PRO A 49 7.68 -18.06 -10.15
CA PRO A 49 7.21 -19.43 -10.31
C PRO A 49 6.19 -19.54 -11.46
N ASN A 50 6.30 -20.61 -12.26
CA ASN A 50 5.24 -20.99 -13.19
C ASN A 50 4.23 -21.94 -12.51
N PHE A 51 3.07 -21.40 -12.11
CA PHE A 51 2.03 -22.21 -11.43
C PHE A 51 1.38 -23.27 -12.33
N TYR A 52 1.44 -23.09 -13.65
CA TYR A 52 0.81 -24.01 -14.63
C TYR A 52 1.66 -25.25 -14.90
N GLU A 53 2.95 -25.21 -14.58
CA GLU A 53 3.85 -26.37 -14.64
C GLU A 53 3.80 -27.22 -13.37
N MET A 54 3.19 -26.69 -12.29
CA MET A 54 3.05 -27.40 -11.02
C MET A 54 1.82 -28.31 -11.04
N SER A 55 1.91 -29.47 -10.40
CA SER A 55 0.72 -30.30 -10.19
C SER A 55 -0.32 -29.53 -9.36
N PRO A 56 -1.60 -29.54 -9.75
CA PRO A 56 -2.64 -28.84 -9.01
C PRO A 56 -2.70 -29.38 -7.58
N SER A 57 -2.71 -28.49 -6.59
CA SER A 57 -2.92 -28.89 -5.21
C SER A 57 -4.29 -29.55 -5.10
N ASN A 58 -4.35 -30.74 -4.49
CA ASN A 58 -5.58 -31.49 -4.29
C ASN A 58 -6.73 -30.56 -3.87
N PRO A 59 -7.93 -30.70 -4.47
CA PRO A 59 -9.08 -29.90 -4.08
C PRO A 59 -9.30 -30.06 -2.58
N ILE A 60 -9.58 -28.93 -1.94
CA ILE A 60 -9.81 -28.85 -0.49
C ILE A 60 -10.82 -29.92 -0.13
N GLN A 61 -10.40 -30.90 0.69
CA GLN A 61 -11.35 -31.75 1.39
C GLN A 61 -12.27 -30.79 2.14
N SER A 62 -13.57 -30.88 1.84
CA SER A 62 -14.62 -30.08 2.46
C SER A 62 -14.38 -30.06 3.97
N ILE A 63 -13.75 -28.98 4.43
CA ILE A 63 -13.49 -28.78 5.85
C ILE A 63 -14.89 -28.66 6.42
N SER A 64 -15.33 -29.66 7.18
CA SER A 64 -16.47 -29.54 8.07
C SER A 64 -16.19 -28.29 8.89
N SER A 65 -16.81 -27.18 8.51
CA SER A 65 -16.43 -25.86 8.97
C SER A 65 -16.44 -25.83 10.50
N PRO A 66 -15.33 -25.52 11.19
CA PRO A 66 -15.35 -25.27 12.64
C PRO A 66 -16.05 -23.95 12.96
N TYR A 67 -16.36 -23.14 11.95
CA TYR A 67 -17.21 -21.98 12.10
C TYR A 67 -18.66 -22.46 12.16
N PRO A 68 -19.38 -22.21 13.27
CA PRO A 68 -20.80 -22.52 13.35
C PRO A 68 -21.51 -21.81 12.19
N ASN A 69 -22.27 -22.61 11.44
CA ASN A 69 -23.12 -22.17 10.36
C ASN A 69 -24.14 -21.16 10.92
N HIS A 70 -23.87 -19.86 10.78
CA HIS A 70 -24.79 -18.80 11.18
C HIS A 70 -25.94 -18.59 10.19
N ASN A 71 -26.24 -19.58 9.34
CA ASN A 71 -27.37 -19.50 8.43
C ASN A 71 -28.68 -19.94 9.09
N ASN A 72 -29.02 -19.32 10.22
CA ASN A 72 -30.33 -19.46 10.84
C ASN A 72 -30.97 -18.08 11.05
N GLY A 73 -31.61 -17.57 9.99
CA GLY A 73 -32.89 -16.85 10.05
C GLY A 73 -33.12 -15.70 11.04
N GLN A 74 -32.11 -15.17 11.74
CA GLN A 74 -32.31 -13.99 12.57
C GLN A 74 -32.25 -12.75 11.68
N ALA A 75 -33.44 -12.26 11.34
CA ALA A 75 -33.64 -10.88 10.94
C ALA A 75 -33.10 -9.97 12.05
N HIS A 76 -31.83 -9.60 11.95
CA HIS A 76 -31.29 -8.49 12.73
C HIS A 76 -31.93 -7.22 12.17
N SER A 77 -32.95 -6.75 12.88
CA SER A 77 -33.58 -5.45 12.69
C SER A 77 -32.49 -4.39 12.48
N PRO A 78 -32.63 -3.47 11.52
CA PRO A 78 -31.69 -2.37 11.39
C PRO A 78 -31.75 -1.55 12.68
N SER A 79 -30.71 -1.66 13.51
CA SER A 79 -30.52 -0.76 14.64
C SER A 79 -30.47 0.65 14.07
N THR A 80 -31.45 1.45 14.47
CA THR A 80 -31.62 2.85 14.14
C THR A 80 -30.29 3.62 14.24
N PRO A 81 -29.93 4.44 13.24
CA PRO A 81 -28.80 5.34 13.40
C PRO A 81 -29.12 6.31 14.53
N THR A 82 -28.30 6.29 15.59
CA THR A 82 -28.34 7.28 16.66
C THR A 82 -28.02 8.64 16.01
N PRO A 83 -28.89 9.66 16.11
CA PRO A 83 -28.54 10.99 15.60
C PRO A 83 -27.35 11.52 16.42
N MET A 84 -26.24 11.76 15.74
CA MET A 84 -25.10 12.48 16.31
C MET A 84 -25.58 13.87 16.75
N LEU A 85 -25.50 14.17 18.05
CA LEU A 85 -25.68 15.53 18.54
C LEU A 85 -24.52 16.38 18.03
N GLN A 86 -24.86 17.40 17.25
CA GLN A 86 -23.96 18.43 16.74
C GLN A 86 -23.42 19.25 17.93
N LEU A 87 -22.27 18.85 18.48
CA LEU A 87 -21.57 19.70 19.42
C LEU A 87 -20.87 20.82 18.61
N GLY A 88 -21.43 22.01 18.71
CA GLY A 88 -20.90 23.21 18.08
C GLY A 88 -19.49 23.50 18.55
N ASN A 89 -18.54 23.49 17.62
CA ASN A 89 -17.19 23.98 17.85
C ASN A 89 -17.08 25.39 17.26
N SER A 90 -17.35 26.37 18.12
CA SER A 90 -17.00 27.77 17.96
C SER A 90 -15.49 27.95 18.10
N PHE A 91 -14.76 27.94 16.99
CA PHE A 91 -13.41 28.49 16.89
C PHE A 91 -13.43 29.42 15.67
N GLY A 92 -13.32 30.74 15.78
CA GLY A 92 -12.45 31.47 16.67
C GLY A 92 -11.29 32.02 15.82
N LEU A 93 -11.47 33.26 15.36
CA LEU A 93 -10.49 34.21 14.84
C LEU A 93 -9.51 33.77 13.74
N GLY A 94 -9.70 34.39 12.58
CA GLY A 94 -8.67 34.50 11.56
C GLY A 94 -7.42 35.22 12.06
N THR A 95 -6.27 34.72 11.62
CA THR A 95 -5.04 35.50 11.51
C THR A 95 -4.59 35.43 10.06
N ALA A 96 -4.59 36.60 9.43
CA ALA A 96 -4.16 36.81 8.07
C ALA A 96 -2.66 36.51 7.92
N MET A 97 -2.28 35.79 6.87
CA MET A 97 -0.89 35.70 6.42
C MET A 97 -0.43 37.06 5.88
N PRO A 98 0.75 37.58 6.26
CA PRO A 98 1.35 38.72 5.57
C PRO A 98 1.94 38.30 4.20
N PRO A 99 1.91 39.18 3.19
CA PRO A 99 2.47 38.90 1.87
C PRO A 99 4.01 38.86 1.89
N ALA A 100 4.56 37.95 1.09
CA ALA A 100 5.99 37.79 0.86
C ALA A 100 6.61 39.10 0.32
N GLN A 101 7.63 39.59 1.01
CA GLN A 101 8.47 40.68 0.51
C GLN A 101 9.41 40.13 -0.56
N GLN A 102 9.23 40.59 -1.80
CA GLN A 102 10.21 40.46 -2.88
C GLN A 102 11.46 41.27 -2.51
N SER A 103 12.55 40.57 -2.18
CA SER A 103 13.88 41.18 -2.13
C SER A 103 14.45 41.29 -3.55
N LYS A 104 14.64 42.55 -3.95
CA LYS A 104 15.34 42.98 -5.16
C LYS A 104 16.77 42.41 -5.18
N MET A 105 17.09 41.53 -6.12
CA MET A 105 18.48 41.34 -6.55
C MET A 105 18.75 42.28 -7.71
N LEU A 106 19.31 43.45 -7.38
CA LEU A 106 19.92 44.36 -8.34
C LEU A 106 21.25 43.76 -8.81
N ASN A 107 21.28 43.50 -10.11
CA ASN A 107 22.43 43.32 -11.00
C ASN A 107 23.56 44.33 -10.76
N MET A 108 24.84 43.89 -10.74
CA MET A 108 26.13 44.56 -11.11
C MET A 108 27.25 43.62 -10.60
N SER A 109 28.30 43.14 -11.31
CA SER A 109 28.96 43.46 -12.58
C SER A 109 29.86 42.25 -12.97
N PRO A 110 30.27 42.10 -14.24
CA PRO A 110 31.22 41.09 -14.67
C PRO A 110 32.67 41.49 -14.36
N GLY A 111 33.42 40.58 -13.73
CA GLY A 111 34.86 40.70 -13.51
C GLY A 111 35.65 40.50 -14.81
N LEU A 112 36.49 41.49 -15.10
CA LEU A 112 37.38 41.63 -16.23
C LEU A 112 38.60 40.69 -16.17
N GLN A 113 39.00 40.23 -17.36
CA GLN A 113 40.37 40.04 -17.87
C GLN A 113 41.20 38.85 -17.38
N GLY A 114 41.20 37.78 -18.19
CA GLY A 114 42.37 36.95 -18.41
C GLY A 114 43.00 37.34 -19.75
N VAL A 115 44.17 37.99 -19.70
CA VAL A 115 45.02 38.28 -20.86
C VAL A 115 46.24 37.35 -20.85
N HIS A 116 46.66 37.02 -22.06
CA HIS A 116 47.64 36.00 -22.42
C HIS A 116 49.07 36.36 -22.03
N SER A 117 49.93 35.34 -22.00
CA SER A 117 51.35 35.25 -22.43
C SER A 117 52.07 34.27 -21.50
N ALA A 118 53.02 33.44 -21.90
CA ALA A 118 53.55 32.94 -23.17
C ALA A 118 54.42 31.73 -22.77
#